data_AF-A0A0Q8ZV57-F1
#
_entry.id   AF-A0A0Q8ZV57-F1
#
_cell.length_a   1.000
_cell.length_b   1.000
_cell.length_c   1.000
_cell.angle_alpha   90.00
_cell.angle_beta   90.00
_cell.angle_gamma   90.00
#
_symmetry.space_group_name_H-M   'P 1'
#
loop_
_entity.id
_entity.type
_entity.pdbx_description
1 polymer ?
#
loop_
_entity_poly.entity_id
_entity_poly.type
_entity_poly.pdbx_seq_one_letter_code
_entity_poly.pdbx_strand_id
1 'polypeptide(L)'
;MGRVVAASAVLISSGAVVFIPASVASATEADCDGIAVIGRFRAVESGASFDFRGRRVELQNESALDRYSRAEIKSGRKAGDRLWVDRSFHSFPNTKGIVTDQQAKSEGWKMCGPYTGSRTQSVFNSNFAARACAEIEGITKCGKWYVD
;
A
#
# COMPACT_ATOMS: atom_id res chain seq x y z
N MET A 1 5.54 44.92 56.67
CA MET A 1 5.87 43.69 55.89
C MET A 1 4.59 43.17 55.26
N GLY A 2 4.36 43.43 53.97
CA GLY A 2 3.18 42.95 53.23
C GLY A 2 3.66 42.34 51.92
N ARG A 3 3.47 41.02 51.78
CA ARG A 3 3.92 40.24 50.62
C ARG A 3 2.94 40.41 49.46
N VAL A 4 3.43 40.92 48.33
CA VAL A 4 2.72 40.92 47.05
C VAL A 4 2.93 39.55 46.41
N VAL A 5 1.85 38.79 46.21
CA VAL A 5 1.88 37.51 45.50
C VAL A 5 1.62 37.81 44.02
N ALA A 6 2.66 37.67 43.19
CA ALA A 6 2.53 37.74 41.74
C ALA A 6 1.85 36.46 41.24
N ALA A 7 0.63 36.57 40.73
CA ALA A 7 -0.06 35.46 40.06
C ALA A 7 0.53 35.28 38.65
N SER A 8 1.24 34.17 38.43
CA SER A 8 1.69 33.77 37.10
C SER A 8 0.53 33.14 36.34
N ALA A 9 0.03 33.82 35.31
CA ALA A 9 -0.95 33.26 34.39
C ALA A 9 -0.26 32.23 33.48
N VAL A 10 -0.44 30.94 33.78
CA VAL A 10 -0.05 29.86 32.87
C VAL A 10 -1.10 29.80 31.76
N LEU A 11 -0.77 30.36 30.60
CA LEU A 11 -1.53 30.14 29.37
C LEU A 11 -1.39 28.66 28.98
N ILE A 12 -2.37 27.85 29.35
CA ILE A 12 -2.53 26.50 28.81
C ILE A 12 -2.98 26.70 27.36
N SER A 13 -2.02 26.88 26.45
CA SER A 13 -2.30 26.83 25.03
C SER A 13 -2.83 25.43 24.73
N SER A 14 -4.14 25.34 24.51
CA SER A 14 -4.79 24.15 23.96
C SER A 14 -4.27 24.02 22.53
N GLY A 15 -3.11 23.41 22.39
CA GLY A 15 -2.55 23.03 21.11
C GLY A 15 -3.53 22.03 20.50
N ALA A 16 -4.41 22.52 19.64
CA ALA A 16 -5.13 21.67 18.72
C ALA A 16 -4.08 20.88 17.96
N VAL A 17 -3.92 19.61 18.29
CA VAL A 17 -3.20 18.66 17.45
C VAL A 17 -4.05 18.56 16.19
N VAL A 18 -3.77 19.43 15.23
CA VAL A 18 -4.26 19.29 13.88
C VAL A 18 -3.64 17.98 13.40
N PHE A 19 -4.46 16.94 13.39
CA PHE A 19 -4.17 15.73 12.63
C PHE A 19 -4.10 16.17 11.17
N ILE A 20 -2.89 16.52 10.72
CA ILE A 20 -2.62 16.60 9.30
C ILE A 20 -2.79 15.16 8.82
N PRO A 21 -3.82 14.84 8.00
CA PRO A 21 -3.85 13.53 7.37
C PRO A 21 -2.53 13.39 6.65
N ALA A 22 -1.76 12.36 7.01
CA ALA A 22 -0.50 12.04 6.35
C ALA A 22 -0.76 12.15 4.86
N SER A 23 -0.16 13.16 4.23
CA SER A 23 -0.24 13.40 2.81
C SER A 23 0.03 12.05 2.16
N VAL A 24 -0.97 11.51 1.46
CA VAL A 24 -0.77 10.40 0.53
C VAL A 24 0.30 10.87 -0.42
N ALA A 25 1.56 10.56 -0.11
CA ALA A 25 2.67 10.78 -1.01
C ALA A 25 2.27 10.02 -2.28
N SER A 26 1.93 10.75 -3.33
CA SER A 26 1.70 10.17 -4.65
C SER A 26 3.01 9.52 -5.03
N ALA A 27 3.12 8.21 -4.83
CA ALA A 27 4.29 7.49 -5.22
C ALA A 27 4.36 7.52 -6.75
N THR A 28 5.49 7.99 -7.25
CA THR A 28 5.70 8.17 -8.68
C THR A 28 6.12 6.84 -9.28
N GLU A 29 6.16 6.71 -10.61
CA GLU A 29 6.66 5.49 -11.26
C GLU A 29 8.07 5.08 -10.76
N ALA A 30 8.84 6.01 -10.18
CA ALA A 30 10.15 5.78 -9.57
C ALA A 30 10.11 4.82 -8.37
N ASP A 31 8.97 4.66 -7.69
CA ASP A 31 8.82 3.74 -6.57
C ASP A 31 8.52 2.30 -7.03
N CYS A 32 8.27 2.10 -8.31
CA CYS A 32 8.09 0.79 -8.93
C CYS A 32 9.45 0.16 -9.26
N ASP A 33 9.58 -1.16 -9.10
CA ASP A 33 10.84 -1.88 -9.40
C ASP A 33 10.90 -2.36 -10.87
N GLY A 34 9.77 -2.31 -11.59
CA GLY A 34 9.69 -2.73 -12.98
C GLY A 34 8.59 -2.00 -13.73
N ILE A 35 8.98 -1.26 -14.77
CA ILE A 35 8.06 -0.61 -15.71
C ILE A 35 7.79 -1.58 -16.87
N ALA A 36 6.52 -1.79 -17.19
CA ALA A 36 6.10 -2.59 -18.35
C ALA A 36 6.75 -3.99 -18.45
N VAL A 37 6.96 -4.67 -17.31
CA VAL A 37 7.52 -6.03 -17.26
C VAL A 37 6.73 -6.95 -18.20
N ILE A 38 7.42 -7.48 -19.21
CA ILE A 38 6.84 -8.38 -20.21
C ILE A 38 6.89 -9.79 -19.64
N GLY A 39 5.71 -10.32 -19.31
CA GLY A 39 5.57 -11.66 -18.76
C GLY A 39 4.11 -12.09 -18.72
N ARG A 40 3.87 -13.39 -18.49
CA ARG A 40 2.54 -13.85 -18.11
C ARG A 40 2.35 -13.52 -16.64
N PHE A 41 1.23 -12.92 -16.28
CA PHE A 41 0.88 -12.62 -14.90
C PHE A 41 -0.34 -13.44 -14.50
N ARG A 42 -0.29 -14.06 -13.32
CA ARG A 42 -1.37 -14.88 -12.77
C ARG A 42 -1.76 -14.38 -11.40
N ALA A 43 -3.05 -14.46 -11.09
CA ALA A 43 -3.54 -14.09 -9.77
C ALA A 43 -2.90 -14.98 -8.69
N VAL A 44 -2.53 -14.36 -7.58
CA VAL A 44 -2.06 -15.07 -6.39
C VAL A 44 -3.25 -15.78 -5.73
N GLU A 45 -3.15 -17.11 -5.60
CA GLU A 45 -4.24 -17.97 -5.11
C GLU A 45 -4.41 -17.95 -3.58
N SER A 46 -3.48 -17.37 -2.84
CA SER A 46 -3.44 -17.35 -1.36
C SER A 46 -4.47 -16.41 -0.68
N GLY A 47 -5.45 -15.92 -1.43
CA GLY A 47 -6.43 -14.94 -0.94
C GLY A 47 -5.88 -13.52 -0.80
N ALA A 48 -4.75 -13.21 -1.45
CA ALA A 48 -4.25 -11.83 -1.58
C ALA A 48 -5.16 -10.96 -2.46
N SER A 49 -5.85 -11.59 -3.42
CA SER A 49 -6.86 -10.99 -4.28
C SER A 49 -8.21 -10.88 -3.56
N PHE A 50 -8.99 -9.84 -3.85
CA PHE A 50 -10.22 -9.54 -3.13
C PHE A 50 -11.30 -8.89 -4.01
N ASP A 51 -12.55 -9.06 -3.60
CA ASP A 51 -13.68 -8.33 -4.16
C ASP A 51 -13.98 -7.10 -3.30
N PHE A 52 -14.25 -5.98 -3.96
CA PHE A 52 -14.53 -4.71 -3.31
C PHE A 52 -15.46 -3.84 -4.14
N ARG A 53 -16.64 -3.51 -3.59
CA ARG A 53 -17.63 -2.63 -4.24
C ARG A 53 -17.92 -3.02 -5.70
N GLY A 54 -17.99 -4.32 -5.99
CA GLY A 54 -18.26 -4.86 -7.33
C GLY A 54 -17.06 -4.87 -8.28
N ARG A 55 -15.83 -4.61 -7.80
CA ARG A 55 -14.59 -4.78 -8.55
C ARG A 55 -13.83 -5.99 -8.02
N ARG A 56 -13.29 -6.80 -8.94
CA ARG A 56 -12.34 -7.87 -8.60
C ARG A 56 -10.93 -7.30 -8.66
N VAL A 57 -10.26 -7.15 -7.52
CA VAL A 57 -8.88 -6.65 -7.43
C VAL A 57 -7.95 -7.83 -7.19
N GLU A 58 -6.98 -8.01 -8.07
CA GLU A 58 -6.02 -9.10 -8.02
C GLU A 58 -4.63 -8.57 -7.71
N LEU A 59 -3.93 -9.26 -6.81
CA LEU A 59 -2.48 -9.29 -6.82
C LEU A 59 -2.06 -10.38 -7.81
N GLN A 60 -1.21 -10.05 -8.76
CA GLN A 60 -0.72 -10.98 -9.76
C GLN A 60 0.81 -11.08 -9.73
N ASN A 61 1.34 -12.29 -9.88
CA ASN A 61 2.76 -12.56 -10.00
C ASN A 61 3.15 -12.99 -11.41
N GLU A 62 4.36 -12.61 -11.78
CA GLU A 62 4.97 -12.90 -13.07
C GLU A 62 5.39 -14.38 -13.15
N SER A 63 4.70 -15.16 -13.98
CA SER A 63 4.72 -16.62 -13.95
C SER A 63 5.99 -17.30 -14.48
N ALA A 64 6.94 -16.56 -15.06
CA ALA A 64 8.15 -17.18 -15.62
C ALA A 64 9.34 -17.11 -14.65
N LEU A 65 9.44 -16.07 -13.82
CA LEU A 65 10.53 -15.96 -12.85
C LEU A 65 10.05 -15.71 -11.41
N ASP A 66 8.75 -15.49 -11.17
CA ASP A 66 8.16 -15.22 -9.86
C ASP A 66 8.93 -14.08 -9.14
N ARG A 67 9.23 -13.04 -9.94
CA ARG A 67 10.03 -11.88 -9.51
C ARG A 67 9.23 -10.65 -9.23
N TYR A 68 8.14 -10.48 -9.97
CA TYR A 68 7.42 -9.24 -10.01
C TYR A 68 5.96 -9.46 -9.68
N SER A 69 5.46 -8.62 -8.79
CA SER A 69 4.03 -8.50 -8.54
C SER A 69 3.48 -7.21 -9.11
N ARG A 70 2.24 -7.27 -9.56
CA ARG A 70 1.44 -6.09 -9.93
C ARG A 70 0.02 -6.24 -9.40
N ALA A 71 -0.72 -5.14 -9.32
CA ALA A 71 -2.15 -5.19 -9.07
C ALA A 71 -2.92 -5.01 -10.39
N GLU A 72 -4.08 -5.67 -10.49
CA GLU A 72 -5.02 -5.52 -11.62
C GLU A 72 -6.46 -5.51 -11.11
N ILE A 73 -7.28 -4.56 -11.57
CA ILE A 73 -8.74 -4.67 -11.47
C ILE A 73 -9.19 -5.56 -12.63
N LYS A 74 -9.46 -6.83 -12.33
CA LYS A 74 -9.76 -7.84 -13.33
C LYS A 74 -11.11 -7.66 -13.98
N SER A 75 -12.09 -7.19 -13.21
CA SER A 75 -13.45 -6.96 -13.67
C SER A 75 -14.14 -5.85 -12.87
N GLY A 76 -15.16 -5.24 -13.47
CA GLY A 76 -16.00 -4.23 -12.82
C GLY A 76 -15.38 -2.83 -12.69
N ARG A 77 -14.21 -2.58 -13.30
CA ARG A 77 -13.54 -1.27 -13.28
C ARG A 77 -14.47 -0.17 -13.79
N LYS A 78 -14.46 0.96 -13.09
CA LYS A 78 -15.11 2.21 -13.52
C LYS A 78 -14.09 3.35 -13.59
N ALA A 79 -14.46 4.43 -14.29
CA ALA A 79 -13.67 5.65 -14.29
C ALA A 79 -13.56 6.21 -12.87
N GLY A 80 -12.37 6.67 -12.51
CA GLY A 80 -12.06 7.19 -11.17
C GLY A 80 -11.58 6.13 -10.17
N ASP A 81 -11.71 4.82 -10.47
CA ASP A 81 -11.07 3.78 -9.65
C ASP A 81 -9.54 3.96 -9.68
N ARG A 82 -8.88 3.92 -8.51
CA ARG A 82 -7.43 4.02 -8.37
C ARG A 82 -6.86 2.71 -7.83
N LEU A 83 -5.67 2.33 -8.29
CA LEU A 83 -5.03 1.06 -7.97
C LEU A 83 -3.53 1.25 -7.76
N TRP A 84 -2.95 0.56 -6.77
CA TRP A 84 -1.52 0.54 -6.52
C TRP A 84 -1.09 -0.80 -5.91
N VAL A 85 0.23 -0.99 -5.81
CA VAL A 85 0.83 -2.09 -5.07
C VAL A 85 1.71 -1.53 -3.98
N ASP A 86 1.54 -2.01 -2.76
CA ASP A 86 2.48 -1.75 -1.68
C ASP A 86 3.55 -2.85 -1.68
N ARG A 87 4.81 -2.50 -1.34
CA ARG A 87 5.91 -3.45 -1.14
C ARG A 87 6.63 -3.15 0.18
N SER A 88 6.94 -4.17 0.97
CA SER A 88 7.76 -4.02 2.18
C SER A 88 9.18 -3.54 1.85
N PHE A 89 9.81 -2.87 2.82
CA PHE A 89 11.27 -2.73 2.85
C PHE A 89 11.95 -3.90 3.57
N HIS A 90 11.26 -4.49 4.56
CA HIS A 90 11.72 -5.70 5.20
C HIS A 90 11.70 -6.88 4.22
N SER A 91 12.79 -7.66 4.20
CA SER A 91 12.93 -8.85 3.35
C SER A 91 12.58 -10.14 4.10
N PHE A 92 11.99 -11.09 3.39
CA PHE A 92 11.51 -12.38 3.87
C PHE A 92 12.18 -13.56 3.13
N PRO A 93 13.50 -13.74 3.22
CA PRO A 93 14.23 -14.73 2.42
C PRO A 93 13.81 -16.19 2.65
N ASN A 94 13.22 -16.49 3.83
CA ASN A 94 12.84 -17.84 4.24
C ASN A 94 11.32 -18.00 4.43
N THR A 95 10.52 -17.04 3.97
CA THR A 95 9.06 -17.06 4.14
C THR A 95 8.38 -16.88 2.80
N LYS A 96 7.44 -17.76 2.47
CA LYS A 96 6.55 -17.64 1.32
C LYS A 96 5.11 -17.61 1.79
N GLY A 97 4.24 -16.96 1.03
CA GLY A 97 2.82 -16.86 1.35
C GLY A 97 2.44 -15.59 2.13
N ILE A 98 1.33 -15.69 2.85
CA ILE A 98 0.74 -14.55 3.54
C ILE A 98 1.54 -14.19 4.79
N VAL A 99 1.87 -12.91 4.94
CA VAL A 99 2.45 -12.34 6.17
C VAL A 99 1.51 -11.30 6.76
N THR A 100 1.69 -11.01 8.05
CA THR A 100 0.87 -10.01 8.74
C THR A 100 1.26 -8.58 8.33
N ASP A 101 0.34 -7.63 8.48
CA ASP A 101 0.61 -6.21 8.21
C ASP A 101 1.75 -5.67 9.08
N GLN A 102 1.82 -6.11 10.34
CA GLN A 102 2.89 -5.74 11.26
C GLN A 102 4.26 -6.23 10.79
N GLN A 103 4.35 -7.48 10.31
CA GLN A 103 5.60 -8.02 9.77
C GLN A 103 6.02 -7.30 8.50
N ALA A 104 5.09 -7.08 7.56
CA ALA A 104 5.40 -6.44 6.28
C ALA A 104 5.85 -4.97 6.44
N LYS A 105 5.32 -4.26 7.44
CA LYS A 105 5.58 -2.83 7.65
C LYS A 105 6.63 -2.54 8.73
N SER A 106 7.27 -3.55 9.31
CA SER A 106 8.21 -3.40 10.44
C SER A 106 9.34 -2.41 10.16
N GLU A 107 9.83 -2.39 8.93
CA GLU A 107 10.90 -1.49 8.44
C GLU A 107 10.36 -0.43 7.46
N GLY A 108 9.05 -0.25 7.41
CA GLY A 108 8.38 0.58 6.41
C GLY A 108 8.08 -0.17 5.11
N TRP A 109 7.48 0.56 4.19
CA TRP A 109 7.00 0.05 2.90
C TRP A 109 6.96 1.21 1.89
N LYS A 110 6.95 0.85 0.60
CA LYS A 110 6.76 1.80 -0.50
C LYS A 110 5.51 1.48 -1.31
N MET A 111 4.92 2.51 -1.89
CA MET A 111 3.77 2.41 -2.78
C MET A 111 4.24 2.49 -4.23
N CYS A 112 3.67 1.70 -5.15
CA CYS A 112 3.84 1.88 -6.60
C CYS A 112 2.47 2.24 -7.20
N GLY A 113 2.24 3.53 -7.45
CA GLY A 113 0.94 4.11 -7.82
C GLY A 113 0.55 5.27 -6.90
N PRO A 114 -0.70 5.77 -6.90
CA PRO A 114 -1.88 5.20 -7.53
C PRO A 114 -1.99 5.44 -9.04
N TYR A 115 -2.47 4.43 -9.75
CA TYR A 115 -2.80 4.47 -11.17
C TYR A 115 -4.31 4.47 -11.36
N THR A 116 -4.79 5.19 -12.38
CA THR A 116 -6.21 5.15 -12.79
C THR A 116 -6.48 4.06 -13.82
N GLY A 117 -5.44 3.38 -14.32
CA GLY A 117 -5.53 2.26 -15.26
C GLY A 117 -6.12 0.99 -14.64
N SER A 118 -6.33 -0.04 -15.47
CA SER A 118 -6.79 -1.34 -14.97
C SER A 118 -5.69 -2.15 -14.28
N ARG A 119 -4.43 -1.80 -14.49
CA ARG A 119 -3.26 -2.47 -13.89
C ARG A 119 -2.20 -1.46 -13.49
N THR A 120 -1.39 -1.84 -12.53
CA THR A 120 -0.24 -1.06 -12.07
C THR A 120 1.03 -1.41 -12.86
N GLN A 121 2.08 -0.62 -12.66
CA GLN A 121 3.46 -1.10 -12.87
C GLN A 121 3.81 -2.17 -11.81
N SER A 122 5.01 -2.74 -11.88
CA SER A 122 5.39 -3.89 -11.04
C SER A 122 6.36 -3.52 -9.92
N VAL A 123 6.29 -4.26 -8.82
CA VAL A 123 7.27 -4.25 -7.73
C VAL A 123 7.95 -5.62 -7.64
N PHE A 124 9.18 -5.65 -7.17
CA PHE A 124 9.93 -6.87 -6.98
C PHE A 124 9.45 -7.58 -5.72
N ASN A 125 9.05 -8.86 -5.82
CA ASN A 125 8.44 -9.62 -4.72
C ASN A 125 9.24 -10.84 -4.25
N SER A 126 10.25 -11.35 -4.99
CA SER A 126 10.86 -12.66 -4.66
C SER A 126 11.30 -12.87 -3.20
N ASN A 127 11.69 -11.81 -2.49
CA ASN A 127 11.95 -11.83 -1.04
C ASN A 127 11.28 -10.66 -0.30
N PHE A 128 10.27 -10.01 -0.87
CA PHE A 128 9.60 -8.86 -0.25
C PHE A 128 8.11 -9.08 -0.30
N ALA A 129 7.40 -8.73 0.77
CA ALA A 129 5.95 -8.84 0.75
C ALA A 129 5.36 -7.74 -0.13
N ALA A 130 4.38 -8.08 -0.97
CA ALA A 130 3.57 -7.11 -1.70
C ALA A 130 2.08 -7.33 -1.47
N ARG A 131 1.28 -6.28 -1.67
CA ARG A 131 -0.19 -6.37 -1.66
C ARG A 131 -0.81 -5.44 -2.68
N ALA A 132 -1.93 -5.87 -3.25
CA ALA A 132 -2.77 -5.01 -4.08
C ALA A 132 -3.63 -4.10 -3.19
N CYS A 133 -3.77 -2.84 -3.57
CA CYS A 133 -4.64 -1.89 -2.92
C CYS A 133 -5.41 -1.08 -3.96
N ALA A 134 -6.67 -0.79 -3.67
CA ALA A 134 -7.52 0.00 -4.53
C ALA A 134 -8.29 1.05 -3.74
N GLU A 135 -8.49 2.21 -4.36
CA GLU A 135 -9.48 3.18 -3.94
C GLU A 135 -10.65 3.17 -4.92
N ILE A 136 -11.82 2.87 -4.40
CA ILE A 136 -13.04 2.71 -5.17
C ILE A 136 -14.12 3.56 -4.51
N GLU A 137 -14.68 4.50 -5.27
CA GLU A 137 -15.70 5.42 -4.76
C GLU A 137 -15.21 6.18 -3.51
N GLY A 138 -13.93 6.59 -3.51
CA GLY A 138 -13.29 7.34 -2.42
C GLY A 138 -12.91 6.52 -1.19
N ILE A 139 -13.09 5.19 -1.20
CA ILE A 139 -12.73 4.33 -0.07
C ILE A 139 -11.61 3.40 -0.45
N THR A 140 -10.58 3.35 0.39
CA THR A 140 -9.41 2.48 0.21
C THR A 140 -9.64 1.11 0.83
N LYS A 141 -9.26 0.06 0.08
CA LYS A 141 -9.12 -1.30 0.61
C LYS A 141 -7.86 -1.94 0.04
N CYS A 142 -7.13 -2.62 0.92
CA CYS A 142 -5.97 -3.42 0.57
C CYS A 142 -6.24 -4.90 0.78
N GLY A 143 -5.60 -5.72 -0.04
CA GLY A 143 -5.50 -7.16 0.15
C GLY A 143 -4.49 -7.52 1.23
N LYS A 144 -4.24 -8.82 1.36
CA LYS A 144 -3.21 -9.36 2.26
C LYS A 144 -1.82 -9.18 1.66
N TRP A 145 -0.82 -9.05 2.53
CA TRP A 145 0.59 -9.08 2.15
C TRP A 145 1.01 -10.49 1.78
N TYR A 146 1.67 -10.64 0.64
CA TYR A 146 2.11 -11.91 0.08
C TYR A 146 3.57 -11.85 -0.36
N VAL A 147 4.34 -12.86 0.03
CA VAL A 147 5.68 -13.14 -0.46
C VAL A 147 5.60 -14.28 -1.47
N ASP A 148 6.02 -14.01 -2.70
CA ASP A 148 6.10 -14.93 -3.84
C ASP A 148 7.26 -15.90 -3.70
#